data_AF-D8LV85-F1
#
_entry.id   AF-D8LV85-F1
#
_cell.length_a   1.000
_cell.length_b   1.000
_cell.length_c   1.000
_cell.angle_alpha   90.00
_cell.angle_beta   90.00
_cell.angle_gamma   90.00
#
_symmetry.space_group_name_H-M   'P 1'
#
loop_
_entity.id
_entity.type
_entity.pdbx_description
1 polymer ?
#
loop_
_entity_poly.entity_id
_entity_poly.type
_entity_poly.pdbx_seq_one_letter_code
_entity_poly.pdbx_strand_id
1 'polypeptide(L)'
;MNRSFFVNVKTKKGRVLKVVRETYIRDFMSCNSDACDSCDIESGERITLSAAPYEMRYLIMDEEVLLNQLDLLQQEIPPLCDVIILQSVMTEVRKRNLSVFNQLSNLLRDSSKRFVLFANQNFENTYVDRQMDEPIVDYNIRQIVAASKYFNEHFKVATLLLLLV
;
A
#
# COMPACT_ATOMS: atom_id res chain seq x y z
N MET A 1 -3.43 -17.73 7.16
CA MET A 1 -3.29 -17.85 8.65
C MET A 1 -4.05 -16.71 9.35
N ASN A 2 -4.66 -16.91 10.52
CA ASN A 2 -5.38 -15.84 11.26
C ASN A 2 -4.55 -15.35 12.44
N ARG A 3 -4.46 -14.01 12.60
CA ARG A 3 -3.80 -13.42 13.78
C ARG A 3 -4.75 -12.51 14.54
N SER A 4 -4.81 -12.69 15.85
CA SER A 4 -5.59 -11.87 16.78
C SER A 4 -4.69 -10.94 17.57
N PHE A 5 -5.05 -9.66 17.67
CA PHE A 5 -4.35 -8.70 18.52
C PHE A 5 -5.34 -7.85 19.33
N PHE A 6 -4.87 -7.35 20.46
CA PHE A 6 -5.67 -6.52 21.36
C PHE A 6 -5.44 -5.04 21.06
N VAL A 7 -6.54 -4.29 20.94
CA VAL A 7 -6.52 -2.83 20.74
C VAL A 7 -7.31 -2.17 21.85
N ASN A 8 -6.68 -1.22 22.54
CA ASN A 8 -7.36 -0.38 23.52
C ASN A 8 -8.06 0.78 22.79
N VAL A 9 -9.39 0.83 22.88
CA VAL A 9 -10.22 1.86 22.26
C VAL A 9 -10.83 2.72 23.35
N LYS A 10 -10.65 4.04 23.24
CA LYS A 10 -11.31 5.00 24.12
C LYS A 10 -12.70 5.33 23.57
N THR A 11 -13.72 5.08 24.37
CA THR A 11 -15.11 5.38 24.03
C THR A 11 -15.40 6.88 24.14
N LYS A 12 -16.49 7.35 23.52
CA LYS A 12 -16.97 8.74 23.65
C LYS A 12 -17.22 9.17 25.10
N LYS A 13 -17.49 8.22 26.01
CA LYS A 13 -17.68 8.44 27.45
C LYS A 13 -16.38 8.34 28.27
N GLY A 14 -15.22 8.27 27.62
CA GLY A 14 -13.90 8.22 28.27
C GLY A 14 -13.49 6.86 28.81
N ARG A 15 -14.35 5.83 28.77
CA ARG A 15 -13.99 4.46 29.17
C ARG A 15 -13.04 3.84 28.14
N VAL A 16 -11.99 3.18 28.62
CA VAL A 16 -11.06 2.40 27.80
C VAL A 16 -11.55 0.96 27.73
N LEU A 17 -11.77 0.46 26.51
CA LEU A 17 -12.18 -0.92 26.25
C LEU A 17 -11.07 -1.67 25.53
N LYS A 18 -10.77 -2.89 25.95
CA LYS A 18 -9.85 -3.79 25.25
C LYS A 18 -10.64 -4.60 24.23
N VAL A 19 -10.41 -4.35 22.95
CA VAL A 19 -11.10 -5.00 21.82
C VAL A 19 -10.14 -5.98 21.15
N VAL A 20 -10.61 -7.20 20.88
CA VAL A 20 -9.87 -8.16 20.05
C VAL A 20 -10.19 -7.87 18.59
N ARG A 21 -9.15 -7.76 17.75
CA ARG A 21 -9.28 -7.69 16.30
C ARG A 21 -8.57 -8.88 15.67
N GLU A 22 -9.18 -9.44 14.65
CA GLU A 22 -8.62 -10.53 13.85
C GLU A 22 -8.25 -10.00 12.47
N THR A 23 -7.05 -10.32 12.01
CA THR A 23 -6.60 -10.07 10.64
C THR A 23 -6.42 -11.41 9.94
N TYR A 24 -7.13 -11.56 8.83
CA TYR A 24 -6.98 -12.69 7.92
C TYR A 24 -5.80 -12.41 6.99
N ILE A 25 -4.76 -13.24 7.09
CA ILE A 25 -3.57 -13.17 6.24
C ILE A 25 -3.71 -14.25 5.16
N ARG A 26 -3.59 -13.83 3.90
CA ARG A 26 -3.64 -14.67 2.72
C ARG A 26 -2.24 -15.08 2.29
N ASP A 27 -2.14 -16.30 1.79
CA ASP A 27 -0.88 -16.88 1.32
C ASP A 27 -0.60 -16.47 -0.13
N PHE A 28 -1.65 -16.11 -0.89
CA PHE A 28 -1.57 -15.62 -2.27
C PHE A 28 -2.28 -14.27 -2.43
N MET A 29 -1.64 -13.36 -3.16
CA MET A 29 -2.19 -12.06 -3.53
C MET A 29 -1.63 -11.63 -4.90
N SER A 30 -2.47 -11.05 -5.75
CA SER A 30 -2.03 -10.55 -7.06
C SER A 30 -1.16 -9.30 -6.89
N CYS A 31 -0.05 -9.25 -7.63
CA CYS A 31 0.80 -8.05 -7.71
C CYS A 31 0.22 -6.95 -8.60
N ASN A 32 -0.86 -7.25 -9.34
CA ASN A 32 -1.54 -6.35 -10.28
C ASN A 32 -0.57 -5.71 -11.30
N SER A 33 0.35 -6.49 -11.85
CA SER A 33 1.32 -6.05 -12.86
C SER A 33 1.31 -6.99 -14.04
N ASP A 34 1.30 -6.42 -15.24
CA ASP A 34 1.40 -7.16 -16.50
C ASP A 34 2.82 -7.72 -16.73
N ALA A 35 3.81 -7.28 -15.94
CA ALA A 35 5.17 -7.82 -15.97
C ALA A 35 5.29 -9.19 -15.29
N CYS A 36 4.27 -9.61 -14.54
CA CYS A 36 4.33 -10.83 -13.74
C CYS A 36 3.56 -11.96 -14.38
N ASP A 37 4.27 -13.02 -14.76
CA ASP A 37 3.68 -14.24 -15.31
C ASP A 37 3.19 -15.22 -14.25
N SER A 38 3.56 -15.01 -12.97
CA SER A 38 3.31 -15.96 -11.87
C SER A 38 2.05 -15.66 -11.05
N CYS A 39 1.55 -14.43 -11.09
CA CYS A 39 0.37 -14.03 -10.36
C CYS A 39 -0.87 -14.17 -11.25
N ASP A 40 -1.88 -14.88 -10.76
CA ASP A 40 -3.21 -14.81 -11.37
C ASP A 40 -3.76 -13.39 -11.22
N ILE A 41 -3.88 -12.69 -12.34
CA ILE A 41 -4.61 -11.42 -12.40
C ILE A 41 -6.09 -11.78 -12.35
N GLU A 42 -6.75 -11.46 -11.24
CA GLU A 42 -8.21 -11.64 -11.11
C GLU A 42 -8.89 -10.97 -12.31
N SER A 43 -9.55 -11.78 -13.14
CA SER A 43 -10.13 -11.36 -14.42
C SER A 43 -11.25 -10.34 -14.18
N GLY A 44 -10.96 -9.07 -14.40
CA GLY A 44 -11.91 -7.96 -14.27
C GLY A 44 -11.28 -6.65 -14.75
N GLU A 45 -12.08 -5.59 -14.86
CA GLU A 45 -11.66 -4.22 -15.18
C GLU A 45 -10.84 -3.61 -14.02
N ARG A 46 -9.73 -4.23 -13.66
CA ARG A 46 -8.79 -3.68 -12.70
C ARG A 46 -7.64 -3.06 -13.46
N ILE A 47 -7.25 -1.89 -12.99
CA ILE A 47 -6.06 -1.19 -13.43
C ILE A 47 -4.85 -2.07 -13.07
N THR A 48 -4.02 -2.36 -14.06
CA THR A 48 -2.76 -3.09 -13.89
C THR A 48 -1.58 -2.16 -14.14
N LEU A 49 -0.45 -2.47 -13.50
CA LEU A 49 0.83 -1.81 -13.77
C LEU A 49 1.37 -2.28 -15.12
N SER A 50 2.02 -1.36 -15.83
CA SER A 50 2.63 -1.64 -17.13
C SER A 50 3.73 -2.70 -17.00
N ALA A 51 3.85 -3.58 -18.00
CA ALA A 51 4.95 -4.54 -18.10
C ALA A 51 6.32 -3.86 -18.25
N ALA A 52 6.34 -2.67 -18.84
CA ALA A 52 7.54 -1.83 -19.02
C ALA A 52 7.25 -0.43 -18.47
N PRO A 53 7.39 -0.23 -17.14
CA PRO A 53 7.21 1.09 -16.54
C PRO A 53 8.37 2.02 -16.96
N TYR A 54 8.20 3.33 -16.74
CA TYR A 54 9.22 4.33 -17.07
C TYR A 54 10.57 3.99 -16.42
N GLU A 55 11.63 3.89 -17.23
CA GLU A 55 12.97 3.44 -16.79
C GLU A 55 13.01 2.08 -16.06
N MET A 56 12.03 1.20 -16.28
CA MET A 56 11.88 -0.08 -15.55
C MET A 56 11.73 0.10 -14.04
N ARG A 57 11.06 1.18 -13.60
CA ARG A 57 10.87 1.51 -12.19
C ARG A 57 9.40 1.60 -11.80
N TYR A 58 9.03 0.88 -10.75
CA TYR A 58 7.77 1.08 -10.04
C TYR A 58 7.97 1.99 -8.84
N LEU A 59 6.96 2.79 -8.53
CA LEU A 59 6.97 3.68 -7.37
C LEU A 59 6.12 3.12 -6.24
N ILE A 60 6.67 3.09 -5.03
CA ILE A 60 5.89 2.89 -3.82
C ILE A 60 5.81 4.23 -3.09
N MET A 61 4.60 4.71 -2.85
CA MET A 61 4.38 6.02 -2.23
C MET A 61 4.24 5.91 -0.72
N ASP A 62 4.85 6.87 -0.04
CA ASP A 62 4.66 7.11 1.38
C ASP A 62 3.46 8.04 1.67
N GLU A 63 2.99 8.04 2.91
CA GLU A 63 1.90 8.87 3.42
C GLU A 63 2.16 10.37 3.26
N GLU A 64 3.37 10.84 3.54
CA GLU A 64 3.72 12.27 3.47
C GLU A 64 3.72 12.76 2.02
N VAL A 65 4.24 11.96 1.10
CA VAL A 65 4.19 12.26 -0.35
C VAL A 65 2.73 12.37 -0.81
N LEU A 66 1.87 11.44 -0.40
CA LEU A 66 0.45 11.48 -0.78
C LEU A 66 -0.30 12.66 -0.16
N LEU A 67 0.05 13.07 1.06
CA LEU A 67 -0.59 14.22 1.71
C LEU A 67 -0.18 15.56 1.11
N ASN A 68 1.10 15.68 0.73
CA ASN A 68 1.68 16.96 0.33
C ASN A 68 1.78 17.15 -1.19
N GLN A 69 1.81 16.06 -1.98
CA GLN A 69 2.11 16.10 -3.41
C GLN A 69 1.08 15.37 -4.28
N LEU A 70 -0.15 15.17 -3.79
CA LEU A 70 -1.20 14.51 -4.57
C LEU A 70 -1.46 15.20 -5.92
N ASP A 71 -1.41 16.54 -5.95
CA ASP A 71 -1.66 17.32 -7.16
C ASP A 71 -0.64 17.02 -8.27
N LEU A 72 0.61 16.74 -7.91
CA LEU A 72 1.64 16.31 -8.87
C LEU A 72 1.34 14.90 -9.40
N LEU A 73 0.89 14.00 -8.52
CA LEU A 73 0.47 12.65 -8.89
C LEU A 73 -0.80 12.64 -9.76
N GLN A 74 -1.59 13.71 -9.75
CA GLN A 74 -2.73 13.90 -10.64
C GLN A 74 -2.33 14.35 -12.05
N GLN A 75 -1.10 14.82 -12.28
CA GLN A 75 -0.61 15.18 -13.62
C GLN A 75 -0.14 13.93 -14.39
N GLU A 76 -0.28 13.94 -15.72
CA GLU A 76 0.20 12.86 -16.61
C GLU A 76 1.70 13.02 -16.88
N ILE A 77 2.50 12.76 -15.85
CA ILE A 77 3.96 12.84 -15.92
C ILE A 77 4.50 11.41 -16.13
N PRO A 78 5.23 11.12 -17.23
CA PRO A 78 5.67 9.75 -17.56
C PRO A 78 6.32 8.95 -16.41
N PRO A 79 7.23 9.53 -15.58
CA PRO A 79 7.79 8.81 -14.43
C PRO A 79 6.81 8.53 -13.28
N LEU A 80 5.62 9.15 -13.24
CA LEU A 80 4.67 9.06 -12.13
C LEU A 80 3.39 8.25 -12.48
N CYS A 81 3.44 7.44 -13.53
CA CYS A 81 2.27 6.71 -14.01
C CYS A 81 2.06 5.34 -13.36
N ASP A 82 3.13 4.63 -13.00
CA ASP A 82 3.11 3.26 -12.46
C ASP A 82 3.37 3.28 -10.95
N VAL A 83 2.29 3.35 -10.17
CA VAL A 83 2.35 3.64 -8.74
C VAL A 83 1.64 2.55 -7.92
N ILE A 84 2.34 2.02 -6.93
CA ILE A 84 1.84 1.07 -5.94
C ILE A 84 1.53 1.83 -4.66
N ILE A 85 0.26 1.78 -4.25
CA ILE A 85 -0.22 2.34 -2.99
C ILE A 85 -0.44 1.18 -2.01
N LEU A 86 0.19 1.26 -0.83
CA LEU A 86 0.00 0.25 0.21
C LEU A 86 -1.28 0.52 1.01
N GLN A 87 -1.97 -0.54 1.41
CA GLN A 87 -3.15 -0.48 2.28
C GLN A 87 -2.85 0.20 3.62
N SER A 88 -1.66 -0.04 4.19
CA SER A 88 -1.22 0.64 5.41
C SER A 88 -1.15 2.15 5.23
N VAL A 89 -0.48 2.60 4.18
CA VAL A 89 -0.34 4.02 3.82
C VAL A 89 -1.71 4.65 3.58
N MET A 90 -2.57 3.98 2.81
CA MET A 90 -3.94 4.42 2.56
C MET A 90 -4.77 4.60 3.85
N THR A 91 -4.52 3.75 4.85
CA THR A 91 -5.17 3.82 6.16
C THR A 91 -4.67 5.02 6.98
N GLU A 92 -3.37 5.33 6.93
CA GLU A 92 -2.79 6.51 7.60
C GLU A 92 -3.23 7.82 6.94
N VAL A 93 -3.26 7.87 5.61
CA VAL A 93 -3.80 9.02 4.85
C VAL A 93 -5.26 9.28 5.25
N ARG A 94 -6.10 8.24 5.33
CA ARG A 94 -7.50 8.39 5.79
C ARG A 94 -7.61 8.97 7.20
N LYS A 95 -6.72 8.57 8.12
CA LYS A 95 -6.73 9.07 9.51
C LYS A 95 -6.34 10.55 9.58
N ARG A 96 -5.40 10.98 8.73
CA ARG A 96 -4.86 12.34 8.73
C ARG A 96 -5.71 13.31 7.90
N ASN A 97 -6.12 12.92 6.69
CA ASN A 97 -6.90 13.76 5.79
C ASN A 97 -7.86 12.94 4.92
N LEU A 98 -9.16 13.03 5.23
CA LEU A 98 -10.21 12.31 4.50
C LEU A 98 -10.40 12.82 3.06
N SER A 99 -10.11 14.09 2.78
CA SER A 99 -10.23 14.65 1.43
C SER A 99 -9.19 14.05 0.48
N VAL A 100 -7.93 14.01 0.91
CA VAL A 100 -6.83 13.37 0.17
C VAL A 100 -7.13 11.89 -0.06
N PHE A 101 -7.63 11.18 0.97
CA PHE A 101 -8.06 9.79 0.83
C PHE A 101 -9.14 9.61 -0.26
N ASN A 102 -10.15 10.49 -0.31
CA ASN A 102 -11.21 10.42 -1.32
C ASN A 102 -10.67 10.70 -2.72
N GLN A 103 -9.80 11.70 -2.87
CA GLN A 103 -9.14 12.00 -4.14
C GLN A 103 -8.26 10.83 -4.62
N LEU A 104 -7.46 10.25 -3.74
CA LEU A 104 -6.64 9.06 -4.04
C LEU A 104 -7.49 7.84 -4.41
N SER A 105 -8.66 7.68 -3.76
CA SER A 105 -9.62 6.63 -4.09
C SER A 105 -10.23 6.81 -5.48
N ASN A 106 -10.36 8.05 -5.96
CA ASN A 106 -10.77 8.33 -7.33
C ASN A 106 -9.65 8.03 -8.32
N LEU A 107 -8.39 8.36 -7.98
CA LEU A 107 -7.22 8.03 -8.80
C LEU A 107 -7.04 6.52 -9.00
N LEU A 108 -7.31 5.71 -7.98
CA LEU A 108 -7.30 4.25 -8.09
C LEU A 108 -8.38 3.67 -9.02
N ARG A 109 -9.32 4.50 -9.49
CA ARG A 109 -10.37 4.11 -10.45
C ARG A 109 -10.14 4.70 -11.84
N ASP A 110 -9.17 5.60 -11.96
CA ASP A 110 -8.88 6.29 -13.21
C ASP A 110 -7.93 5.45 -14.06
N SER A 111 -8.44 4.84 -15.12
CA SER A 111 -7.67 3.98 -16.02
C SER A 111 -6.58 4.71 -16.81
N SER A 112 -6.62 6.05 -16.88
CA SER A 112 -5.52 6.83 -17.47
C SER A 112 -4.24 6.71 -16.66
N LYS A 113 -4.37 6.41 -15.36
CA LYS A 113 -3.26 6.23 -14.43
C LYS A 113 -3.18 4.80 -13.94
N ARG A 114 -1.96 4.27 -13.84
CA ARG A 114 -1.73 2.89 -13.39
C ARG A 114 -1.44 2.89 -11.90
N PHE A 115 -2.44 3.26 -11.11
CA PHE A 115 -2.37 3.25 -9.66
C PHE A 115 -3.01 1.98 -9.16
N VAL A 116 -2.25 1.19 -8.40
CA VAL A 116 -2.74 -0.08 -7.85
C VAL A 116 -2.70 -0.05 -6.33
N LEU A 117 -3.74 -0.61 -5.70
CA LEU A 117 -3.78 -0.81 -4.27
C LEU A 117 -3.24 -2.21 -3.93
N PHE A 118 -2.27 -2.27 -3.03
CA PHE A 118 -1.69 -3.51 -2.54
C PHE A 118 -1.98 -3.72 -1.05
N ALA A 119 -2.64 -4.84 -0.72
CA ALA A 119 -3.10 -5.15 0.63
C ALA A 119 -1.99 -5.79 1.49
N ASN A 120 -0.93 -5.02 1.74
CA ASN A 120 0.27 -5.47 2.45
C ASN A 120 0.02 -6.01 3.87
N GLN A 121 -1.04 -5.57 4.54
CA GLN A 121 -1.41 -6.03 5.89
C GLN A 121 -2.17 -7.36 5.89
N ASN A 122 -2.56 -7.86 4.71
CA ASN A 122 -3.34 -9.08 4.54
C ASN A 122 -2.61 -10.14 3.72
N PHE A 123 -1.30 -9.99 3.52
CA PHE A 123 -0.49 -10.89 2.71
C PHE A 123 0.73 -11.38 3.48
N GLU A 124 0.95 -12.70 3.50
CA GLU A 124 1.93 -13.34 4.36
C GLU A 124 3.35 -12.81 4.18
N ASN A 125 3.80 -12.63 2.93
CA ASN A 125 5.19 -12.22 2.66
C ASN A 125 5.48 -10.76 3.02
N THR A 126 4.45 -9.92 3.15
CA THR A 126 4.62 -8.49 3.46
C THR A 126 4.06 -8.11 4.82
N TYR A 127 3.44 -9.05 5.53
CA TYR A 127 2.86 -8.81 6.83
C TYR A 127 3.95 -8.61 7.87
N VAL A 128 3.79 -7.57 8.69
CA VAL A 128 4.73 -7.24 9.77
C VAL A 128 3.94 -7.06 11.06
N ASP A 129 4.27 -7.87 12.07
CA ASP A 129 3.78 -7.68 13.43
C ASP A 129 4.39 -6.41 14.04
N ARG A 130 3.56 -5.68 14.79
CA ARG A 130 4.03 -4.54 15.57
C ARG A 130 4.82 -5.04 16.78
N GLN A 131 6.00 -4.48 17.00
CA GLN A 131 6.83 -4.81 18.15
C GLN A 131 6.35 -4.07 19.41
N MET A 132 6.64 -4.66 20.57
CA MET A 132 6.37 -4.03 21.86
C MET A 132 7.21 -2.75 21.98
N ASP A 133 6.57 -1.66 22.41
CA ASP A 133 7.16 -0.32 22.57
C ASP A 133 7.68 0.34 21.27
N GLU A 134 7.31 -0.19 20.11
CA GLU A 134 7.65 0.39 18.81
C GLU A 134 6.81 1.66 18.51
N PRO A 135 7.46 2.78 18.16
CA PRO A 135 6.79 3.96 17.64
C PRO A 135 5.97 3.63 16.38
N ILE A 136 4.83 4.32 16.21
CA ILE A 136 3.96 4.08 15.05
C ILE A 136 4.68 4.41 13.73
N VAL A 137 5.54 5.43 13.73
CA VAL A 137 6.33 5.84 12.57
C VAL A 137 7.27 4.71 12.14
N ASP A 138 8.04 4.15 13.07
CA ASP A 138 8.96 3.04 12.79
C ASP A 138 8.22 1.80 12.26
N TYR A 139 7.05 1.52 12.84
CA TYR A 139 6.18 0.44 12.40
C TYR A 139 5.69 0.63 10.97
N ASN A 140 5.26 1.85 10.61
CA ASN A 140 4.84 2.19 9.25
C ASN A 140 5.98 2.02 8.26
N ILE A 141 7.18 2.54 8.58
CA ILE A 141 8.37 2.41 7.73
C ILE A 141 8.68 0.93 7.48
N ARG A 142 8.66 0.09 8.52
CA ARG A 142 8.87 -1.36 8.38
C ARG A 142 7.87 -2.03 7.45
N GLN A 143 6.61 -1.63 7.48
CA GLN A 143 5.60 -2.16 6.55
C GLN A 143 5.92 -1.78 5.10
N ILE A 144 6.38 -0.54 4.86
CA ILE A 144 6.76 -0.08 3.52
C ILE A 144 8.02 -0.83 3.05
N VAL A 145 9.03 -0.96 3.91
CA VAL A 145 10.27 -1.69 3.60
C VAL A 145 9.99 -3.16 3.30
N ALA A 146 9.13 -3.82 4.07
CA ALA A 146 8.75 -5.21 3.83
C ALA A 146 8.05 -5.39 2.47
N ALA A 147 7.09 -4.51 2.13
CA ALA A 147 6.44 -4.53 0.83
C ALA A 147 7.43 -4.28 -0.32
N SER A 148 8.35 -3.33 -0.13
CA SER A 148 9.36 -3.00 -1.13
C SER A 148 10.34 -4.13 -1.37
N LYS A 149 10.75 -4.82 -0.31
CA LYS A 149 11.60 -6.02 -0.41
C LYS A 149 10.88 -7.13 -1.18
N TYR A 150 9.61 -7.38 -0.87
CA TYR A 150 8.80 -8.35 -1.61
C TYR A 150 8.74 -8.02 -3.11
N PHE A 151 8.43 -6.77 -3.48
CA PHE A 151 8.34 -6.41 -4.90
C PHE A 151 9.69 -6.46 -5.62
N ASN A 152 10.79 -6.12 -4.96
CA ASN A 152 12.14 -6.29 -5.52
C ASN A 152 12.46 -7.76 -5.81
N GLU A 153 12.17 -8.66 -4.86
CA GLU A 153 12.37 -10.10 -5.02
C GLU A 153 11.42 -10.73 -6.04
N HIS A 154 10.20 -10.18 -6.15
CA HIS A 154 9.16 -10.65 -7.05
C HIS A 154 9.44 -10.26 -8.50
N PHE A 155 9.78 -8.99 -8.77
CA PHE A 155 9.97 -8.52 -10.13
C PHE A 155 11.35 -8.84 -10.72
N LYS A 156 12.40 -9.05 -9.91
CA LYS A 156 13.80 -9.43 -10.24
C LYS A 156 14.56 -8.63 -11.32
N VAL A 157 13.86 -7.94 -12.21
CA VAL A 157 14.32 -7.26 -13.43
C VAL A 157 14.01 -5.76 -13.35
N ALA A 158 12.92 -5.37 -12.69
CA ALA A 158 12.56 -3.98 -12.45
C ALA A 158 13.29 -3.44 -11.20
N THR A 159 13.82 -2.22 -11.30
CA THR A 159 14.42 -1.53 -10.15
C THR A 159 13.30 -0.81 -9.42
N LEU A 160 12.91 -1.27 -8.23
CA LEU A 160 11.90 -0.57 -7.46
C LEU A 160 12.48 0.74 -6.91
N LEU A 161 11.83 1.87 -7.21
CA LEU A 161 12.21 3.16 -6.64
C LEU A 161 11.26 3.50 -5.49
N LEU A 162 11.78 3.40 -4.27
CA LEU A 162 11.12 3.86 -3.06
C LEU A 162 11.23 5.38 -2.97
N LEU A 163 10.11 6.08 -3.10
CA LEU A 163 10.03 7.49 -2.71
C LEU A 163 9.57 7.56 -1.25
N LEU A 164 10.54 7.46 -0.35
CA LEU A 164 10.40 7.90 1.04
C LEU A 164 10.86 9.35 1.06
N VAL A 165 9.94 10.30 1.20
CA VAL A 165 10.27 11.71 1.46
C VAL A 165 9.50 12.17 2.68
#